data_AF-A0A354F3E2-F1
#
_entry.id   AF-A0A354F3E2-F1
#
_cell.length_a   1.000
_cell.length_b   1.000
_cell.length_c   1.000
_cell.angle_alpha   90.00
_cell.angle_beta   90.00
_cell.angle_gamma   90.00
#
_symmetry.space_group_name_H-M   'P 1'
#
loop_
_entity.id
_entity.type
_entity.pdbx_description
1 polymer ?
#
loop_
_entity_poly.entity_id
_entity_poly.type
_entity_poly.pdbx_seq_one_letter_code
_entity_poly.pdbx_strand_id
1 'polypeptide(L)'
;MKYHEIRNICFTEEKIFLLIDGKEYIFPLSNVSEKLLHATKSEREKYDISPSGYGIHWPLIDEDISIDGLLGIFRKPYQRNKKTKVETGQPQHGKGK
;
A
#
# COMPACT_ATOMS: atom_id res chain seq x y z
N MET A 1 -12.48 2.76 -3.01
CA MET A 1 -12.50 2.06 -1.71
C MET A 1 -11.23 2.43 -0.96
N LYS A 2 -11.35 2.80 0.31
CA LYS A 2 -10.20 2.99 1.22
C LYS A 2 -9.86 1.63 1.84
N TYR A 3 -8.58 1.25 1.86
CA TYR A 3 -8.08 0.00 2.43
C TYR A 3 -8.15 0.05 3.94
N HIS A 4 -7.41 1.00 4.53
CA HIS A 4 -7.37 1.24 5.96
C HIS A 4 -7.41 2.74 6.25
N GLU A 5 -7.96 3.09 7.40
CA GLU A 5 -7.74 4.37 8.03
C GLU A 5 -6.52 4.30 8.96
N ILE A 6 -5.50 5.10 8.64
CA ILE A 6 -4.25 5.16 9.41
C ILE A 6 -4.15 6.55 10.03
N ARG A 7 -3.93 6.63 11.34
CA ARG A 7 -3.81 7.87 12.12
C ARG A 7 -2.79 7.70 13.24
N ASN A 8 -2.44 8.82 13.88
CA ASN A 8 -1.64 8.88 15.11
C ASN A 8 -0.36 8.02 15.07
N ILE A 9 0.48 8.23 14.04
CA ILE A 9 1.75 7.53 13.91
C ILE A 9 2.78 8.19 14.83
N CYS A 10 3.33 7.41 15.74
CA CYS A 10 4.35 7.86 16.70
C CYS A 10 5.49 6.84 16.77
N PHE A 11 6.67 7.30 17.20
CA PHE A 11 7.86 6.47 17.29
C PHE A 11 8.55 6.63 18.64
N THR A 12 9.20 5.55 19.06
CA THR A 12 10.35 5.59 19.97
C THR A 12 11.59 5.14 19.21
N GLU A 13 12.72 4.97 19.90
CA GLU A 13 13.93 4.44 19.28
C GLU A 13 13.77 3.03 18.70
N GLU A 14 12.88 2.22 19.28
CA GLU A 14 12.77 0.80 18.97
C GLU A 14 11.38 0.38 18.47
N LYS A 15 10.37 1.25 18.56
CA LYS A 15 8.97 0.89 18.28
C LYS A 15 8.25 1.94 17.46
N ILE A 16 7.29 1.47 16.67
CA ILE A 16 6.29 2.29 15.99
C ILE A 16 4.91 2.02 16.60
N PHE A 17 4.13 3.09 16.77
CA PHE A 17 2.77 3.10 17.30
C PHE A 17 1.86 3.64 16.21
N LEU A 18 0.74 2.95 15.95
CA LEU A 18 -0.17 3.24 14.85
C LEU A 18 -1.62 3.08 15.31
N LEU A 19 -2.51 4.00 14.93
CA LEU A 19 -3.95 3.78 15.01
C LEU A 19 -4.45 3.36 13.62
N ILE A 20 -4.85 2.09 13.47
CA ILE A 20 -5.33 1.52 12.22
C ILE A 20 -6.77 1.05 12.41
N ASP A 21 -7.70 1.59 11.61
CA ASP A 21 -9.13 1.29 11.66
C ASP A 21 -9.72 1.39 13.08
N GLY A 22 -9.27 2.40 13.84
CA GLY A 22 -9.72 2.64 15.21
C GLY A 22 -9.08 1.73 16.27
N LYS A 23 -8.13 0.87 15.90
CA LYS A 23 -7.39 0.01 16.81
C LYS A 23 -5.92 0.41 16.90
N GLU A 24 -5.39 0.44 18.12
CA GLU A 24 -3.98 0.73 18.35
C GLU A 24 -3.11 -0.51 18.09
N TYR A 25 -1.97 -0.29 17.44
CA TYR A 25 -0.95 -1.28 17.15
C TYR A 25 0.41 -0.76 17.56
N ILE A 26 1.23 -1.67 18.11
CA ILE A 26 2.60 -1.39 18.52
C ILE A 26 3.48 -2.48 17.93
N PHE A 27 4.48 -2.10 17.15
CA PHE A 27 5.43 -3.03 16.55
C PHE A 27 6.87 -2.64 16.89
N PRO A 28 7.76 -3.60 17.18
CA PRO A 28 9.19 -3.36 17.16
C PRO A 28 9.63 -2.94 15.75
N LEU A 29 10.40 -1.85 15.64
CA LEU A 29 10.92 -1.37 14.35
C LEU A 29 11.76 -2.43 13.64
N SER A 30 12.52 -3.23 14.39
CA SER A 30 13.28 -4.38 13.87
C SER A 30 12.42 -5.39 13.10
N ASN A 31 11.13 -5.50 13.43
CA ASN A 31 10.21 -6.42 12.76
C ASN A 31 9.48 -5.74 11.58
N VAL A 32 9.52 -4.41 11.50
CA VAL A 32 8.86 -3.62 10.45
C VAL A 32 9.83 -3.31 9.32
N SER A 33 10.98 -2.72 9.64
CA SER A 33 12.04 -2.39 8.68
C SER A 33 13.34 -2.05 9.40
N GLU A 34 14.45 -2.63 8.95
CA GLU A 34 15.80 -2.25 9.40
C GLU A 34 16.12 -0.79 9.08
N LYS A 35 15.66 -0.25 7.95
CA LYS A 35 15.86 1.17 7.62
C LYS A 35 15.18 2.08 8.63
N LEU A 36 13.93 1.77 9.00
CA LEU A 36 13.24 2.53 10.04
C LEU A 36 13.89 2.38 11.41
N LEU A 37 14.43 1.19 11.75
CA LEU A 37 15.17 0.99 12.99
C LEU A 37 16.41 1.88 13.07
N HIS A 38 17.10 2.14 11.97
CA HIS A 38 18.30 2.99 11.95
C HIS A 38 18.04 4.45 11.55
N ALA A 39 16.82 4.79 11.14
CA ALA A 39 16.44 6.15 10.78
C ALA A 39 16.47 7.09 11.99
N THR A 40 16.92 8.32 11.75
CA THR A 40 16.81 9.42 12.69
C THR A 40 15.36 9.78 12.97
N LYS A 41 15.13 10.51 14.07
CA LYS A 41 13.79 11.03 14.40
C LYS A 41 13.16 11.81 13.24
N SER A 42 13.92 12.70 12.60
CA SER A 42 13.42 13.51 11.48
C SER A 42 13.08 12.70 10.25
N GLU A 43 13.83 11.63 9.96
CA GLU A 43 13.50 10.69 8.88
C GLU A 43 12.22 9.92 9.18
N ARG A 44 12.05 9.41 10.42
CA ARG A 44 10.83 8.69 10.83
C ARG A 44 9.58 9.58 10.83
N GLU A 45 9.71 10.84 11.25
CA GLU A 45 8.59 11.78 11.34
C GLU A 45 8.19 12.36 9.97
N LYS A 46 9.03 12.21 8.95
CA LYS A 46 8.73 12.61 7.57
C LYS A 46 8.19 11.42 6.78
N TYR A 47 6.87 11.25 6.81
CA TYR A 47 6.18 10.19 6.07
C TYR A 47 4.94 10.72 5.33
N ASP A 48 4.52 9.95 4.33
CA ASP A 48 3.29 10.16 3.58
C ASP A 48 2.40 8.92 3.67
N ILE A 49 1.17 9.11 4.14
CA ILE A 49 0.17 8.03 4.15
C ILE A 49 -0.49 7.99 2.77
N SER A 50 -0.53 6.81 2.15
CA SER A 50 -1.23 6.63 0.89
C SER A 50 -2.69 7.10 1.01
N PRO A 51 -3.22 7.94 0.10
CA PRO A 51 -4.62 8.39 0.16
C PRO A 51 -5.64 7.26 0.14
N SER A 52 -5.26 6.11 -0.43
CA SER A 52 -6.10 4.90 -0.44
C SER A 52 -6.04 4.13 0.88
N GLY A 53 -5.09 4.42 1.77
CA GLY A 53 -4.84 3.66 3.00
C GLY A 53 -4.07 2.36 2.79
N TYR A 54 -3.41 2.18 1.64
CA TYR A 54 -2.66 0.95 1.35
C TYR A 54 -1.39 0.79 2.20
N GLY A 55 -0.70 1.89 2.47
CA GLY A 55 0.62 1.88 3.09
C GLY A 55 1.10 3.27 3.48
N ILE A 56 2.32 3.31 4.00
CA ILE A 56 3.02 4.51 4.44
C ILE A 56 4.38 4.53 3.73
N HIS A 57 4.73 5.68 3.17
CA HIS A 57 6.00 5.93 2.49
C HIS A 57 6.86 6.88 3.31
N TRP A 58 8.15 6.56 3.48
CA TRP A 58 9.15 7.42 4.10
C TRP A 58 10.15 7.92 3.03
N PRO A 59 9.94 9.12 2.45
CA PRO A 59 10.71 9.58 1.30
C PRO A 59 12.19 9.87 1.58
N LEU A 60 12.55 10.16 2.83
CA LEU A 60 13.94 10.48 3.17
C LEU A 60 14.87 9.25 3.19
N ILE A 61 14.31 8.05 3.40
CA ILE A 61 15.04 6.78 3.48
C ILE A 61 14.63 5.78 2.40
N ASP A 62 13.73 6.18 1.50
CA ASP A 62 13.19 5.35 0.42
C ASP A 62 12.65 4.02 0.95
N GLU A 63 11.69 4.09 1.87
CA GLU A 63 11.07 2.93 2.52
C GLU A 63 9.55 2.96 2.40
N ASP A 64 8.95 1.81 2.12
CA ASP A 64 7.51 1.65 1.92
C ASP A 64 6.98 0.47 2.75
N ILE A 65 6.03 0.76 3.63
CA ILE A 65 5.37 -0.27 4.44
C ILE A 65 3.91 -0.42 4.03
N SER A 66 3.53 -1.61 3.57
CA SER A 66 2.12 -1.96 3.33
C SER A 66 1.40 -2.28 4.65
N ILE A 67 0.20 -1.75 4.84
CA ILE A 67 -0.60 -2.03 6.06
C ILE A 67 -1.08 -3.48 6.09
N ASP A 68 -1.58 -3.99 4.97
CA ASP A 68 -2.00 -5.40 4.88
C ASP A 68 -0.82 -6.33 5.22
N GLY A 69 0.39 -6.06 4.70
CA GLY A 69 1.59 -6.85 5.02
C GLY A 69 1.97 -6.74 6.50
N LEU A 70 1.92 -5.54 7.07
CA LEU A 70 2.20 -5.31 8.50
C LEU A 70 1.21 -6.05 9.42
N LEU A 71 -0.06 -6.16 9.00
CA LEU A 71 -1.12 -6.87 9.73
C LEU A 71 -1.19 -8.37 9.39
N GLY A 72 -0.36 -8.87 8.47
CA GLY A 72 -0.40 -10.26 8.00
C GLY A 72 -1.65 -10.62 7.19
N ILE A 73 -2.32 -9.63 6.58
CA ILE A 73 -3.53 -9.81 5.77
C ILE A 73 -3.12 -10.15 4.33
N PHE A 74 -3.43 -11.38 3.91
CA PHE A 74 -3.21 -11.82 2.53
C PHE A 74 -4.50 -11.70 1.71
N ARG A 75 -4.64 -10.61 0.93
CA ARG A 75 -5.70 -10.53 -0.06
C ARG A 75 -5.37 -11.48 -1.20
N LYS A 76 -6.29 -12.42 -1.51
CA LYS A 76 -6.14 -13.28 -2.69
C LYS A 76 -5.92 -12.39 -3.92
N PRO A 77 -4.89 -12.63 -4.75
CA PRO A 77 -4.73 -11.87 -5.97
C PRO A 77 -6.02 -12.02 -6.78
N TYR A 78 -6.62 -10.90 -7.17
CA TYR A 78 -7.76 -10.91 -8.07
C TYR A 78 -7.31 -11.64 -9.34
N GLN A 79 -7.81 -12.86 -9.54
CA GLN A 79 -7.52 -13.64 -10.73
C GLN A 79 -8.12 -12.88 -11.91
N ARG A 80 -7.30 -12.12 -12.62
CA ARG A 80 -7.70 -11.48 -13.88
C ARG A 80 -7.98 -12.60 -14.87
N ASN A 81 -9.26 -12.97 -15.03
CA ASN A 81 -9.69 -13.87 -16.08
C ASN A 81 -9.29 -13.26 -17.43
N LYS A 82 -8.25 -13.79 -18.06
CA LYS A 82 -7.87 -13.48 -19.45
C LYS A 82 -8.85 -14.20 -20.39
N LYS A 83 -10.05 -13.66 -20.60
CA LYS A 83 -10.92 -13.90 -21.77
C LYS A 83 -11.63 -12.56 -22.02
N THR A 84 -11.36 -11.83 -23.10
CA THR A 84 -11.68 -12.18 -24.49
C THR A 84 -10.77 -11.42 -25.47
N LYS A 85 -10.24 -12.11 -26.49
CA LYS A 85 -9.98 -11.48 -27.78
C LYS A 85 -11.35 -11.15 -28.36
N VAL A 86 -11.65 -9.87 -28.54
CA VAL A 86 -12.76 -9.46 -29.40
C VAL A 86 -12.25 -9.56 -30.83
N GLU A 87 -12.68 -10.61 -31.53
CA GLU A 87 -12.71 -10.64 -32.99
C GLU A 87 -13.53 -9.45 -33.47
N THR A 88 -12.87 -8.48 -34.10
CA THR A 88 -13.56 -7.46 -34.89
C THR A 88 -13.76 -8.03 -36.30
N GLY A 89 -14.86 -8.75 -36.48
CA GLY A 89 -15.43 -8.99 -37.81
C GLY A 89 -16.21 -7.75 -38.24
N GLN A 90 -15.93 -7.22 -39.43
CA GLN A 90 -16.74 -6.19 -40.06
C GLN A 90 -16.96 -6.59 -41.53
N PRO A 91 -18.20 -6.93 -41.94
CA PRO A 91 -18.50 -7.13 -43.35
C PRO A 91 -19.29 -5.93 -43.93
N GLN A 92 -18.75 -5.44 -45.06
CA GLN A 92 -19.38 -4.89 -46.29
C GLN A 92 -20.13 -3.55 -46.28
N HIS A 93 -19.64 -2.64 -47.14
CA HIS A 93 -20.36 -1.70 -48.03
C HIS A 93 -19.42 -1.52 -49.26
N GLY A 94 -19.81 -1.52 -50.53
CA GLY A 94 -21.09 -1.67 -51.21
C GLY A 94 -20.85 -1.84 -52.72
N LYS A 95 -21.84 -2.36 -53.44
CA LYS A 95 -21.87 -2.35 -54.90
C LYS A 95 -22.27 -0.95 -55.39
N GLY A 96 -21.45 -0.35 -56.25
CA GLY A 96 -21.78 0.81 -57.08
C GLY A 96 -21.67 0.41 -58.55
N LYS A 97 -22.57 0.96 -59.36
CA LYS A 97 -22.85 0.60 -60.77
C LYS A 97 -21.72 0.90 -61.73
#